data_AF-A0A958S5Z8-F1
#
_entry.id   AF-A0A958S5Z8-F1
#
_cell.length_a   1.000
_cell.length_b   1.000
_cell.length_c   1.000
_cell.angle_alpha   90.00
_cell.angle_beta   90.00
_cell.angle_gamma   90.00
#
_symmetry.space_group_name_H-M   'P 1'
#
loop_
_entity.id
_entity.type
_entity.pdbx_description
1 polymer ?
#
loop_
_entity_poly.entity_id
_entity_poly.type
_entity_poly.pdbx_seq_one_letter_code
_entity_poly.pdbx_strand_id
1 'polypeptide(L)'
;MGFPSKKEIKRVLKKLENVEGTLGMLEYPTPLQKFRHDIQQKFVGYKLDKKISQRELAELLGIDEGKVSKILHNRLDEFSTDRLINLYSKINPKIKLKVS
;
A
#
# COMPACT_ATOMS: atom_id res chain seq x y z
N MET A 1 -30.04 2.06 1.46
CA MET A 1 -29.21 3.00 0.68
C MET A 1 -29.61 2.87 -0.78
N GLY A 2 -29.97 3.98 -1.45
CA GLY A 2 -30.30 3.98 -2.88
C GLY A 2 -29.04 4.09 -3.76
N PHE A 3 -29.14 3.67 -5.02
CA PHE A 3 -28.04 3.81 -5.97
C PHE A 3 -27.76 5.30 -6.25
N PRO A 4 -26.49 5.74 -6.35
CA PRO A 4 -26.16 7.15 -6.60
C PRO A 4 -26.73 7.67 -7.93
N SER A 5 -26.97 8.98 -8.01
CA SER A 5 -27.44 9.59 -9.26
C SER A 5 -26.36 9.58 -10.35
N LYS A 6 -26.77 9.58 -11.63
CA LYS A 6 -25.84 9.69 -12.78
C LYS A 6 -24.89 10.89 -12.65
N LYS A 7 -25.38 12.01 -12.10
CA LYS A 7 -24.59 13.24 -11.88
C LYS A 7 -23.49 13.02 -10.83
N GLU A 8 -23.80 12.34 -9.74
CA GLU A 8 -22.82 12.01 -8.69
C GLU A 8 -21.77 11.05 -9.20
N ILE A 9 -22.17 10.02 -9.95
CA ILE A 9 -21.25 9.06 -10.58
C ILE A 9 -20.26 9.79 -11.49
N LYS A 10 -20.75 10.64 -12.41
CA LYS A 10 -19.90 11.42 -13.33
C LYS A 10 -18.94 12.34 -12.58
N ARG A 11 -19.38 12.96 -11.49
CA ARG A 11 -18.53 13.81 -10.64
C ARG A 11 -17.40 13.01 -9.99
N VAL A 12 -17.70 11.82 -9.46
CA VAL A 12 -16.69 10.95 -8.82
C VAL A 12 -15.71 10.42 -9.86
N LEU A 13 -16.19 9.92 -11.00
CA LEU A 13 -15.32 9.44 -12.09
C LEU A 13 -14.35 10.53 -12.55
N LYS A 14 -14.84 11.75 -12.78
CA LYS A 14 -13.97 12.89 -13.14
C LYS A 14 -12.91 13.21 -12.09
N LYS A 15 -13.21 13.00 -10.80
CA LYS A 15 -12.21 13.17 -9.73
C LYS A 15 -11.16 12.06 -9.75
N LEU A 16 -11.53 10.86 -10.17
CA LEU A 16 -10.65 9.68 -10.17
C LEU A 16 -9.79 9.58 -11.44
N GLU A 17 -10.16 10.27 -12.54
CA GLU A 17 -9.43 10.25 -13.82
C GLU A 17 -7.92 10.49 -13.69
N ASN A 18 -7.50 11.37 -12.77
CA ASN A 18 -6.09 11.74 -12.58
C ASN A 18 -5.50 11.23 -11.27
N VAL A 19 -6.20 10.34 -10.56
CA VAL A 19 -5.74 9.80 -9.28
C VAL A 19 -5.04 8.48 -9.54
N GLU A 20 -3.82 8.35 -9.03
CA GLU A 20 -3.09 7.08 -9.11
C GLU A 20 -3.76 6.04 -8.21
N GLY A 21 -4.30 4.99 -8.83
CA GLY A 21 -4.90 3.87 -8.11
C GLY A 21 -3.87 2.91 -7.53
N THR A 22 -4.33 2.07 -6.60
CA THR A 22 -3.58 0.92 -6.09
C THR A 22 -3.67 -0.24 -7.07
N LEU A 23 -2.54 -0.89 -7.36
CA LEU A 23 -2.53 -2.10 -8.18
C LEU A 23 -3.10 -3.27 -7.38
N GLY A 24 -4.18 -3.87 -7.90
CA GLY A 24 -4.78 -5.06 -7.31
C GLY A 24 -3.84 -6.27 -7.36
N MET A 25 -4.19 -7.30 -6.60
CA MET A 25 -3.54 -8.60 -6.71
C MET A 25 -3.88 -9.23 -8.07
N LEU A 26 -2.93 -9.98 -8.65
CA LEU A 26 -3.17 -10.78 -9.85
C LEU A 26 -4.20 -11.88 -9.56
N GLU A 27 -4.89 -12.36 -10.60
CA GLU A 27 -5.89 -13.43 -10.48
C GLU A 27 -5.28 -14.74 -9.93
N TYR A 28 -4.04 -15.05 -10.33
CA TYR A 28 -3.29 -16.23 -9.88
C TYR A 28 -1.89 -15.81 -9.41
N PRO A 29 -1.74 -15.26 -8.20
CA PRO A 29 -0.45 -14.79 -7.71
C PRO A 29 0.42 -15.96 -7.26
N THR A 30 1.72 -15.88 -7.53
CA THR A 30 2.70 -16.79 -6.93
C THR A 30 2.74 -16.62 -5.40
N PRO A 31 3.21 -17.62 -4.64
CA PRO A 31 3.37 -17.47 -3.18
C PRO A 31 4.21 -16.25 -2.79
N LEU A 32 5.25 -15.94 -3.57
CA LEU A 32 6.10 -14.76 -3.36
C LEU A 32 5.34 -13.45 -3.61
N GLN A 33 4.53 -13.36 -4.66
CA GLN A 33 3.71 -12.18 -4.94
C GLN A 33 2.68 -11.95 -3.83
N LYS A 34 2.03 -13.03 -3.37
CA LYS A 34 1.09 -12.98 -2.24
C LYS A 34 1.80 -12.51 -0.96
N PHE A 35 2.96 -13.07 -0.65
CA PHE A 35 3.73 -12.69 0.53
C PHE A 35 4.16 -11.21 0.50
N ARG A 36 4.62 -10.71 -0.65
CA ARG A 36 4.99 -9.30 -0.82
C ARG A 36 3.78 -8.38 -0.67
N HIS A 37 2.62 -8.77 -1.22
CA HIS A 37 1.37 -8.06 -1.01
C HIS A 37 0.95 -8.06 0.47
N ASP A 38 1.09 -9.18 1.17
CA ASP A 38 0.78 -9.24 2.61
C ASP A 38 1.65 -8.30 3.43
N ILE A 39 2.95 -8.18 3.12
CA ILE A 39 3.82 -7.19 3.74
C ILE A 39 3.33 -5.77 3.40
N GLN A 40 2.99 -5.50 2.15
CA GLN A 40 2.47 -4.20 1.71
C GLN A 40 1.19 -3.81 2.46
N GLN A 41 0.25 -4.72 2.64
CA GLN A 41 -0.99 -4.48 3.40
C GLN A 41 -0.69 -4.11 4.86
N LYS A 42 0.40 -4.64 5.44
CA LYS A 42 0.81 -4.24 6.79
C LYS A 42 1.27 -2.79 6.88
N PHE A 43 1.90 -2.23 5.83
CA PHE A 43 2.20 -0.79 5.78
C PHE A 43 0.91 0.05 5.73
N VAL A 44 -0.05 -0.37 4.91
CA VAL A 44 -1.36 0.30 4.80
C VAL A 44 -2.07 0.27 6.16
N GLY A 45 -2.15 -0.90 6.79
CA GLY A 45 -2.73 -1.07 8.12
C GLY A 45 -2.08 -0.17 9.15
N TYR A 46 -0.74 -0.16 9.23
CA TYR A 46 -0.01 0.71 10.15
C TYR A 46 -0.34 2.19 9.95
N LYS A 47 -0.35 2.67 8.70
CA LYS A 47 -0.67 4.06 8.38
C LYS A 47 -2.09 4.44 8.82
N LEU A 48 -3.06 3.56 8.57
CA LEU A 48 -4.46 3.76 8.95
C LEU A 48 -4.64 3.74 10.47
N ASP A 49 -4.06 2.75 11.15
CA ASP A 49 -4.15 2.58 12.60
C ASP A 49 -3.53 3.77 13.36
N LYS A 50 -2.38 4.26 12.88
CA LYS A 50 -1.67 5.40 13.46
C LYS A 50 -2.17 6.76 12.96
N LYS A 51 -3.03 6.79 11.94
CA LYS A 51 -3.57 8.01 11.31
C LYS A 51 -2.49 9.01 10.87
N ILE A 52 -1.37 8.49 10.35
CA ILE A 52 -0.25 9.32 9.88
C ILE A 52 -0.32 9.57 8.36
N SER A 53 0.31 10.66 7.94
CA SER A 53 0.52 11.03 6.53
C SER A 53 1.58 10.14 5.86
N GLN A 54 1.68 10.22 4.52
CA GLN A 54 2.74 9.52 3.79
C GLN A 54 4.12 10.08 4.13
N ARG A 55 4.22 11.41 4.28
CA ARG A 55 5.44 12.10 4.72
C ARG A 55 5.95 11.63 6.08
N GLU A 56 5.08 11.55 7.08
CA GLU A 56 5.46 11.04 8.41
C GLU A 56 5.90 9.56 8.34
N LEU A 57 5.21 8.74 7.54
CA LEU A 57 5.63 7.36 7.31
C LEU A 57 7.00 7.29 6.62
N ALA A 58 7.30 8.20 5.69
CA ALA A 58 8.58 8.30 5.01
C ALA A 58 9.71 8.63 6.00
N GLU A 59 9.47 9.57 6.92
CA GLU A 59 10.39 9.91 8.01
C GLU A 59 10.67 8.71 8.93
N LEU A 60 9.63 7.99 9.36
CA LEU A 60 9.77 6.77 10.18
C LEU A 60 10.57 5.66 9.48
N LEU A 61 10.40 5.52 8.16
CA LEU A 61 11.07 4.50 7.36
C LEU A 61 12.47 4.94 6.91
N GLY A 62 12.78 6.24 6.97
CA GLY A 62 14.03 6.82 6.47
C GLY A 62 14.17 6.68 4.95
N ILE A 63 13.08 6.88 4.20
CA ILE A 63 13.04 6.85 2.73
C ILE A 63 12.26 8.05 2.19
N ASP A 64 12.29 8.28 0.88
CA ASP A 64 11.50 9.35 0.26
C ASP A 64 10.00 9.03 0.20
N GLU A 65 9.17 10.08 0.19
CA GLU A 65 7.72 9.96 0.12
C GLU A 65 7.24 9.25 -1.16
N GLY A 66 7.96 9.38 -2.28
CA GLY A 66 7.66 8.68 -3.53
C GLY A 66 7.74 7.15 -3.39
N LYS A 67 8.76 6.64 -2.69
CA LYS A 67 8.87 5.21 -2.36
C LYS A 67 7.76 4.75 -1.42
N VAL A 68 7.37 5.57 -0.45
CA VAL A 68 6.22 5.26 0.41
C VAL A 68 4.94 5.16 -0.41
N SER A 69 4.70 6.11 -1.31
CA SER A 69 3.56 6.10 -2.22
C SER A 69 3.51 4.79 -3.02
N LYS A 70 4.64 4.39 -3.65
CA LYS A 70 4.74 3.13 -4.39
C LYS A 70 4.42 1.90 -3.54
N ILE A 71 4.95 1.83 -2.30
CA ILE A 71 4.63 0.75 -1.37
C ILE A 71 3.12 0.74 -1.08
N LEU A 72 2.54 1.87 -0.71
CA LEU A 72 1.11 1.95 -0.35
C LEU A 72 0.18 1.61 -1.53
N HIS A 73 0.63 1.84 -2.77
CA HIS A 73 -0.11 1.54 -4.00
C HIS A 73 0.25 0.19 -4.64
N ASN A 74 0.98 -0.69 -3.92
CA ASN A 74 1.36 -2.03 -4.38
C ASN A 74 2.19 -2.02 -5.69
N ARG A 75 2.98 -0.96 -5.91
CA ARG A 75 3.92 -0.82 -7.02
C ARG A 75 5.31 -1.25 -6.56
N LEU A 76 5.48 -2.55 -6.40
CA LEU A 76 6.62 -3.12 -5.67
C LEU A 76 7.81 -3.48 -6.56
N ASP A 77 7.77 -3.24 -7.86
CA ASP A 77 8.77 -3.73 -8.84
C ASP A 77 10.22 -3.36 -8.49
N GLU A 78 10.43 -2.19 -7.88
CA GLU A 78 11.75 -1.70 -7.46
C GLU A 78 12.19 -2.11 -6.03
N PHE A 79 11.35 -2.88 -5.33
CA PHE A 79 11.59 -3.32 -3.96
C PHE A 79 11.81 -4.83 -3.90
N SER A 80 13.02 -5.25 -3.53
CA SER A 80 13.24 -6.64 -3.13
C SER A 80 12.41 -7.00 -1.91
N THR A 81 12.12 -8.28 -1.73
CA THR A 81 11.38 -8.78 -0.55
C THR A 81 12.11 -8.43 0.74
N ASP A 82 13.41 -8.67 0.83
CA ASP A 82 14.25 -8.27 1.97
C ASP A 82 14.15 -6.78 2.28
N ARG A 83 14.12 -5.92 1.26
CA ARG A 83 13.97 -4.48 1.46
C ARG A 83 12.63 -4.14 2.10
N LEU A 84 11.54 -4.77 1.65
CA LEU A 84 10.20 -4.56 2.23
C LEU A 84 10.16 -5.02 3.70
N ILE A 85 10.76 -6.17 4.00
CA ILE A 85 10.87 -6.70 5.37
C ILE A 85 11.65 -5.72 6.24
N ASN A 86 12.84 -5.31 5.81
CA ASN A 86 13.69 -4.40 6.57
C ASN A 86 13.03 -3.05 6.83
N LEU A 87 12.34 -2.50 5.84
CA LEU A 87 11.57 -1.27 6.01
C LEU A 87 10.44 -1.45 7.03
N TYR A 88 9.65 -2.51 6.89
CA TYR A 88 8.52 -2.73 7.79
C TYR A 88 8.97 -2.98 9.24
N SER A 89 10.09 -3.69 9.43
CA SER A 89 10.66 -3.95 10.75
C SER A 89 11.05 -2.67 11.50
N LYS A 90 11.31 -1.54 10.82
CA LYS A 90 11.57 -0.24 11.50
C LYS A 90 10.36 0.27 12.26
N ILE A 91 9.15 0.09 11.71
CA ILE A 91 7.90 0.57 12.31
C ILE A 91 7.21 -0.51 13.16
N ASN A 92 7.57 -1.78 12.97
CA ASN A 92 7.07 -2.89 13.77
C ASN A 92 8.17 -3.97 13.99
N PRO A 93 9.09 -3.74 14.95
CA PRO A 93 10.25 -4.61 15.17
C PRO A 93 9.93 -6.04 15.62
N LYS A 94 8.73 -6.26 16.18
CA LYS A 94 8.30 -7.57 16.70
C LYS A 94 7.53 -8.40 15.66
N ILE A 95 7.52 -7.97 14.40
CA ILE A 95 6.76 -8.66 13.37
C ILE A 95 7.23 -10.11 13.22
N LYS A 96 6.26 -11.02 13.20
CA LYS A 96 6.45 -12.39 12.71
C LYS A 96 5.89 -12.47 11.30
N LEU A 97 6.74 -12.86 10.35
CA LEU A 97 6.35 -13.13 8.98
C LEU A 97 6.16 -14.64 8.83
N LYS A 98 4.96 -15.03 8.40
CA LYS A 98 4.65 -16.42 8.08
C LYS A 98 4.64 -16.56 6.58
N VAL A 99 5.40 -17.51 6.06
CA VAL A 99 5.30 -17.98 4.68
C VAL A 99 4.48 -19.27 4.72
N SER A 100 3.47 -19.39 3.87
CA SER A 100 2.58 -20.56 3.80
C SER A 100 2.23 -20.85 2.35
#